data_AF-A0A2V8THJ3-F1
#
_entry.id   AF-A0A2V8THJ3-F1
#
_cell.length_a   1.000
_cell.length_b   1.000
_cell.length_c   1.000
_cell.angle_alpha   90.00
_cell.angle_beta   90.00
_cell.angle_gamma   90.00
#
_symmetry.space_group_name_H-M   'P 1'
#
loop_
_entity.id
_entity.type
_entity.pdbx_description
1 polymer ?
#
loop_
_entity_poly.entity_id
_entity_poly.type
_entity_poly.pdbx_seq_one_letter_code
_entity_poly.pdbx_strand_id
1 'polypeptide(L)'
;MRMKMIPGLICLTLIPTLALPGQNINKRPSARFNTASIEQLTGAKGKLDEKEGTFKVSVPRSDLTVSAAGVRLTPPMGLTSWATFKRSGKDTIVMGDMVLAEDQVNPAMSVALENGLEVTALHNHFFWDSPKVMFMHIGGMGETEKLASAVGKVFTKIKETIGGKGEKPEADIDPAQTSLDPGKIEAILGFKGDLKDGVYKVVVGRTARMHGSEIGNTMGVNTWAAFAGADERAVVAGDFAMLESEVQGVLKALRGAAIDVVAIHQHMIGDQPRIVFLHYWGVGRTEELARGLRKALDRTASSRMAPQ
;
A
#
# COMPACT_ATOMS: atom_id res chain seq x y z
N MET A 1 27.64 -45.51 69.66
CA MET A 1 29.05 -45.63 69.23
C MET A 1 29.49 -44.28 68.71
N ARG A 2 30.49 -43.64 69.33
CA ARG A 2 30.97 -42.29 68.98
C ARG A 2 31.71 -42.31 67.65
N MET A 3 31.44 -41.35 66.76
CA MET A 3 32.41 -40.95 65.74
C MET A 3 32.35 -39.43 65.55
N LYS A 4 33.45 -38.77 65.93
CA LYS A 4 33.71 -37.35 65.69
C LYS A 4 34.24 -37.21 64.26
N MET A 5 33.66 -36.33 63.46
CA MET A 5 34.22 -35.91 62.18
C MET A 5 34.99 -34.59 62.34
N ILE A 6 36.19 -34.55 61.75
CA ILE A 6 37.10 -33.41 61.65
C ILE A 6 36.75 -32.62 60.38
N PRO A 7 36.73 -31.29 60.36
CA PRO A 7 36.48 -30.53 59.13
C PRO A 7 37.78 -30.40 58.31
N GLY A 8 37.69 -30.74 57.02
CA GLY A 8 38.75 -30.57 56.03
C GLY A 8 38.78 -29.16 55.45
N LEU A 9 39.99 -28.63 55.33
CA LEU A 9 40.33 -27.31 54.79
C LEU A 9 40.29 -27.35 53.25
N ILE A 10 39.40 -26.58 52.61
CA ILE A 10 39.36 -26.43 51.14
C ILE A 10 40.22 -25.22 50.76
N CYS A 11 41.32 -25.47 50.07
CA CYS A 11 42.21 -24.45 49.52
C CYS A 11 41.64 -23.97 48.17
N LEU A 12 41.13 -22.74 48.12
CA LEU A 12 40.61 -22.11 46.90
C LEU A 12 41.77 -21.44 46.15
N THR A 13 42.20 -22.02 45.01
CA THR A 13 43.15 -21.36 44.11
C THR A 13 42.41 -20.38 43.20
N LEU A 14 42.63 -19.08 43.37
CA LEU A 14 42.19 -18.06 42.41
C LEU A 14 43.05 -18.11 41.14
N ILE A 15 42.41 -18.32 39.99
CA ILE A 15 43.00 -18.10 38.66
C ILE A 15 42.58 -16.69 38.22
N PRO A 16 43.51 -15.77 37.90
CA PRO A 16 43.15 -14.46 37.38
C PRO A 16 42.75 -14.59 35.91
N THR A 17 41.49 -14.31 35.60
CA THR A 17 41.01 -14.14 34.22
C THR A 17 41.52 -12.81 33.66
N LEU A 18 42.44 -12.88 32.68
CA LEU A 18 42.80 -11.73 31.85
C LEU A 18 41.58 -11.30 31.03
N ALA A 19 40.98 -10.17 31.38
CA ALA A 19 39.99 -9.51 30.54
C ALA A 19 40.69 -8.87 29.34
N LEU A 20 40.45 -9.41 28.15
CA LEU A 20 40.82 -8.75 26.89
C LEU A 20 39.94 -7.49 26.73
N PRO A 21 40.51 -6.32 26.40
CA PRO A 21 39.72 -5.12 26.16
C PRO A 21 38.80 -5.36 24.95
N GLY A 22 37.49 -5.19 25.18
CA GLY A 22 36.47 -5.31 24.16
C GLY A 22 36.78 -4.39 22.99
N GLN A 23 36.79 -4.95 21.78
CA GLN A 23 36.87 -4.17 20.56
C GLN A 23 35.67 -3.23 20.53
N ASN A 24 35.93 -1.92 20.69
CA ASN A 24 35.01 -0.87 20.30
C ASN A 24 34.73 -1.05 18.81
N ILE A 25 33.61 -1.68 18.49
CA ILE A 25 33.05 -1.65 17.15
C ILE A 25 32.64 -0.19 16.94
N ASN A 26 33.57 0.61 16.39
CA ASN A 26 33.29 1.96 15.93
C ASN A 26 32.04 1.88 15.05
N LYS A 27 30.90 2.35 15.57
CA LYS A 27 29.76 2.74 14.74
C LYS A 27 30.32 3.76 13.76
N ARG A 28 30.61 3.34 12.52
CA ARG A 28 30.90 4.29 11.45
C ARG A 28 29.77 5.31 11.47
N PRO A 29 30.05 6.62 11.54
CA PRO A 29 29.00 7.61 11.39
C PRO A 29 28.25 7.27 10.10
N SER A 30 26.93 7.07 10.20
CA SER A 30 26.10 6.89 9.02
C SER A 30 26.44 8.02 8.07
N ALA A 31 26.83 7.71 6.83
CA ALA A 31 27.15 8.72 5.83
C ALA A 31 25.99 9.72 5.80
N ARG A 32 26.27 10.97 6.18
CA ARG A 32 25.27 12.04 6.28
C ARG A 32 24.57 12.16 4.93
N PHE A 33 23.26 12.41 4.95
CA PHE A 33 22.53 12.67 3.71
C PHE A 33 23.15 13.85 2.98
N ASN A 34 23.29 13.72 1.66
CA ASN A 34 23.39 14.90 0.82
C ASN A 34 21.99 15.49 0.67
N THR A 35 21.57 16.27 1.67
CA THR A 35 20.22 16.84 1.74
C THR A 35 19.91 17.74 0.55
N ALA A 36 20.90 18.51 0.07
CA ALA A 36 20.77 19.35 -1.12
C ALA A 36 20.44 18.52 -2.37
N SER A 37 21.07 17.36 -2.55
CA SER A 37 20.75 16.46 -3.65
C SER A 37 19.32 15.90 -3.55
N ILE A 38 18.86 15.53 -2.34
CA ILE A 38 17.48 15.09 -2.13
C ILE A 38 16.49 16.22 -2.46
N GLU A 39 16.73 17.45 -2.00
CA GLU A 39 15.87 18.58 -2.36
C GLU A 39 15.82 18.83 -3.87
N GLN A 40 16.97 18.76 -4.54
CA GLN A 40 17.05 18.94 -5.99
C GLN A 40 16.27 17.85 -6.75
N LEU A 41 16.44 16.58 -6.37
CA LEU A 41 15.81 15.44 -7.04
C LEU A 41 14.30 15.34 -6.77
N THR A 42 13.88 15.72 -5.56
CA THR A 42 12.45 15.76 -5.21
C THR A 42 11.76 17.03 -5.70
N GLY A 43 12.51 18.10 -5.95
CA GLY A 43 11.97 19.43 -6.22
C GLY A 43 11.32 20.09 -4.99
N ALA A 44 11.54 19.56 -3.79
CA ALA A 44 10.88 19.98 -2.56
C ALA A 44 11.89 20.34 -1.47
N LYS A 45 11.54 21.31 -0.63
CA LYS A 45 12.36 21.70 0.52
C LYS A 45 12.19 20.73 1.67
N GLY A 46 13.28 20.50 2.41
CA GLY A 46 13.27 19.57 3.53
C GLY A 46 13.98 20.06 4.78
N LYS A 47 13.83 19.25 5.83
CA LYS A 47 14.42 19.49 7.15
C LYS A 47 15.07 18.20 7.65
N LEU A 48 16.30 18.33 8.14
CA LEU A 48 17.00 17.25 8.82
C LEU A 48 16.54 17.21 10.29
N ASP A 49 16.10 16.04 10.74
CA ASP A 49 15.99 15.71 12.15
C ASP A 49 17.26 14.97 12.57
N GLU A 50 18.15 15.67 13.29
CA GLU A 50 19.41 15.09 13.75
C GLU A 50 19.22 14.01 14.83
N LYS A 51 18.12 14.08 15.60
CA LYS A 51 17.85 13.13 16.69
C LYS A 51 17.38 11.80 16.12
N GLU A 52 16.54 11.85 15.09
CA GLU A 52 16.02 10.65 14.43
C GLU A 52 16.89 10.16 13.26
N GLY A 53 17.82 11.01 12.80
CA GLY A 53 18.68 10.74 11.65
C GLY A 53 17.89 10.68 10.34
N THR A 54 16.84 11.48 10.20
CA THR A 54 15.92 11.47 9.06
C THR A 54 15.90 12.81 8.35
N PHE A 55 15.71 12.81 7.03
CA PHE A 55 15.52 14.03 6.25
C PHE A 55 14.13 14.00 5.61
N LYS A 56 13.29 14.99 5.94
CA LYS A 56 11.89 15.05 5.49
C LYS A 56 11.70 16.21 4.53
N VAL A 57 11.25 15.94 3.30
CA VAL A 57 10.77 16.95 2.36
C VAL A 57 9.26 17.11 2.48
N SER A 58 8.75 18.34 2.34
CA SER A 58 7.33 18.65 2.51
C SER A 58 6.81 19.54 1.38
N VAL A 59 5.60 19.24 0.90
CA VAL A 59 4.88 19.99 -0.14
C VAL A 59 3.47 20.31 0.37
N PRO A 60 3.27 21.51 0.98
CA PRO A 60 1.96 21.97 1.39
C PRO A 60 0.99 22.06 0.20
N ARG A 61 -0.19 21.44 0.29
CA ARG A 61 -1.23 21.48 -0.74
C ARG A 61 -2.12 22.73 -0.59
N SER A 62 -1.50 23.90 -0.67
CA SER A 62 -2.21 25.19 -0.59
C SER A 62 -3.13 25.45 -1.80
N ASP A 63 -2.97 24.67 -2.87
CA ASP A 63 -3.85 24.66 -4.04
C ASP A 63 -5.23 24.03 -3.76
N LEU A 64 -5.35 23.20 -2.71
CA LEU A 64 -6.60 22.56 -2.35
C LEU A 64 -7.51 23.50 -1.56
N THR A 65 -8.75 23.66 -2.05
CA THR A 65 -9.80 24.43 -1.37
C THR A 65 -10.83 23.51 -0.72
N VAL A 66 -10.38 22.80 0.31
CA VAL A 66 -11.15 21.77 1.02
C VAL A 66 -11.73 22.33 2.32
N SER A 67 -12.97 21.95 2.61
CA SER A 67 -13.62 22.18 3.90
C SER A 67 -14.18 20.86 4.44
N ALA A 68 -14.20 20.70 5.76
CA ALA A 68 -14.88 19.59 6.44
C ALA A 68 -15.83 20.16 7.48
N ALA A 69 -17.10 19.77 7.43
CA ALA A 69 -18.17 20.29 8.30
C ALA A 69 -18.18 21.85 8.40
N GLY A 70 -17.95 22.53 7.28
CA GLY A 70 -17.91 23.99 7.20
C GLY A 70 -16.58 24.66 7.62
N VAL A 71 -15.61 23.89 8.12
CA VAL A 71 -14.28 24.40 8.50
C VAL A 71 -13.31 24.24 7.33
N ARG A 72 -12.71 25.35 6.87
CA ARG A 72 -11.62 25.34 5.88
C ARG A 72 -10.42 24.57 6.43
N LEU A 73 -10.01 23.51 5.74
CA LEU A 73 -8.78 22.80 6.05
C LEU A 73 -7.58 23.54 5.48
N THR A 74 -6.48 23.59 6.24
CA THR A 74 -5.21 24.20 5.82
C THR A 74 -4.07 23.18 5.88
N PRO A 75 -2.91 23.41 5.21
CA PRO A 75 -1.81 22.45 5.21
C PRO A 75 -1.34 21.95 6.59
N PRO A 76 -1.26 22.78 7.65
CA PRO A 76 -0.94 22.31 9.00
C PRO A 76 -1.98 21.36 9.61
N MET A 77 -3.22 21.34 9.10
CA MET A 77 -4.28 20.42 9.52
C MET A 77 -4.22 19.06 8.82
N GLY A 78 -3.15 18.78 8.06
CA GLY A 78 -2.95 17.49 7.37
C GLY A 78 -2.93 17.57 5.85
N LEU A 79 -3.07 18.75 5.24
CA LEU A 79 -2.98 18.90 3.77
C LEU A 79 -1.54 19.17 3.29
N THR A 80 -0.58 18.36 3.72
CA THR A 80 0.82 18.46 3.31
C THR A 80 1.34 17.11 2.86
N SER A 81 1.68 16.97 1.57
CA SER A 81 2.38 15.78 1.08
C SER A 81 3.82 15.78 1.58
N TRP A 82 4.38 14.62 1.89
CA TRP A 82 5.76 14.53 2.38
C TRP A 82 6.43 13.20 2.06
N ALA A 83 7.76 13.20 2.06
CA ALA A 83 8.59 12.01 2.04
C ALA A 83 9.76 12.15 3.01
N THR A 84 10.04 11.11 3.76
CA THR A 84 11.09 11.06 4.79
C THR A 84 12.09 9.96 4.44
N PHE A 85 13.37 10.34 4.40
CA PHE A 85 14.48 9.46 4.06
C PHE A 85 15.24 9.10 5.34
N LYS A 86 15.54 7.81 5.52
CA LYS A 86 16.36 7.30 6.63
C LYS A 86 17.41 6.31 6.13
N ARG A 87 18.66 6.47 6.55
CA ARG A 87 19.72 5.54 6.16
C ARG A 87 19.50 4.18 6.86
N SER A 88 19.65 3.09 6.11
CA SER A 88 19.58 1.72 6.59
C SER A 88 20.77 0.92 6.01
N GLY A 89 21.88 0.89 6.75
CA GLY A 89 23.14 0.32 6.26
C GLY A 89 23.66 1.09 5.04
N LYS A 90 23.82 0.38 3.91
CA LYS A 90 24.24 0.99 2.63
C LYS A 90 23.08 1.68 1.90
N ASP A 91 21.86 1.23 2.16
CA ASP A 91 20.65 1.68 1.48
C ASP A 91 19.96 2.78 2.28
N THR A 92 18.91 3.34 1.69
CA THR A 92 18.00 4.31 2.30
C THR A 92 16.60 3.73 2.26
N ILE A 93 15.85 3.91 3.35
CA ILE A 93 14.41 3.69 3.39
C ILE A 93 13.74 5.04 3.15
N VAL A 94 12.70 5.05 2.32
CA VAL A 94 11.79 6.18 2.17
C VAL A 94 10.39 5.75 2.62
N MET A 95 9.73 6.64 3.34
CA MET A 95 8.29 6.58 3.61
C MET A 95 7.68 7.93 3.28
N GLY A 96 6.46 7.95 2.80
CA GLY A 96 5.79 9.21 2.47
C GLY A 96 4.28 9.09 2.47
N ASP A 97 3.63 10.25 2.48
CA ASP A 97 2.18 10.41 2.43
C ASP A 97 1.88 11.48 1.38
N MET A 98 1.14 11.09 0.34
CA MET A 98 0.74 11.95 -0.76
C MET A 98 -0.71 12.37 -0.55
N VAL A 99 -0.92 13.65 -0.30
CA VAL A 99 -2.25 14.27 -0.25
C VAL A 99 -2.71 14.55 -1.68
N LEU A 100 -3.86 14.01 -2.06
CA LEU A 100 -4.34 13.91 -3.44
C LEU A 100 -5.83 14.28 -3.52
N ALA A 101 -6.26 14.95 -4.59
CA ALA A 101 -7.66 14.90 -4.99
C ALA A 101 -7.97 13.54 -5.64
N GLU A 102 -9.24 13.14 -5.70
CA GLU A 102 -9.66 11.81 -6.21
C GLU A 102 -9.10 11.51 -7.61
N ASP A 103 -9.17 12.49 -8.52
CA ASP A 103 -8.69 12.38 -9.90
C ASP A 103 -7.15 12.32 -10.02
N GLN A 104 -6.42 12.63 -8.95
CA GLN A 104 -4.96 12.60 -8.92
C GLN A 104 -4.41 11.24 -8.44
N VAL A 105 -5.23 10.43 -7.77
CA VAL A 105 -4.76 9.22 -7.05
C VAL A 105 -4.10 8.23 -8.00
N ASN A 106 -4.84 7.78 -8.99
CA ASN A 106 -4.43 6.71 -9.89
C ASN A 106 -3.29 7.12 -10.85
N PRO A 107 -3.24 8.36 -11.38
CA PRO A 107 -2.07 8.87 -12.09
C PRO A 107 -0.80 8.91 -11.22
N ALA A 108 -0.91 9.41 -9.98
CA ALA A 108 0.23 9.47 -9.05
C ALA A 108 0.70 8.06 -8.63
N MET A 109 -0.24 7.15 -8.42
CA MET A 109 0.03 5.74 -8.10
C MET A 109 0.80 5.04 -9.22
N SER A 110 0.38 5.20 -10.48
CA SER A 110 1.09 4.62 -11.63
C SER A 110 2.54 5.13 -11.68
N VAL A 111 2.76 6.45 -11.53
CA VAL A 111 4.10 7.03 -11.50
C VAL A 111 4.94 6.47 -10.35
N ALA A 112 4.37 6.29 -9.16
CA ALA A 112 5.09 5.68 -8.04
C ALA A 112 5.56 4.25 -8.38
N LEU A 113 4.63 3.39 -8.83
CA LEU A 113 4.88 1.98 -9.12
C LEU A 113 5.86 1.77 -10.28
N GLU A 114 5.77 2.57 -11.33
CA GLU A 114 6.64 2.53 -12.51
C GLU A 114 8.08 2.98 -12.19
N ASN A 115 8.25 3.82 -11.17
CA ASN A 115 9.55 4.33 -10.75
C ASN A 115 10.11 3.60 -9.52
N GLY A 116 9.57 2.42 -9.20
CA GLY A 116 10.11 1.52 -8.20
C GLY A 116 9.80 1.91 -6.75
N LEU A 117 8.87 2.85 -6.53
CA LEU A 117 8.29 3.05 -5.22
C LEU A 117 7.21 2.00 -4.97
N GLU A 118 7.01 1.68 -3.70
CA GLU A 118 5.91 0.88 -3.22
C GLU A 118 4.75 1.81 -2.86
N VAL A 119 3.52 1.34 -3.06
CA VAL A 119 2.32 2.00 -2.51
C VAL A 119 1.77 1.11 -1.41
N THR A 120 1.65 1.66 -0.21
CA THR A 120 1.50 0.89 1.03
C THR A 120 0.13 1.07 1.68
N ALA A 121 -0.56 2.18 1.41
CA ALA A 121 -1.93 2.42 1.83
C ALA A 121 -2.61 3.48 0.95
N LEU A 122 -3.94 3.48 0.92
CA LEU A 122 -4.76 4.51 0.29
C LEU A 122 -6.06 4.64 1.10
N HIS A 123 -6.31 5.82 1.66
CA HIS A 123 -7.47 6.08 2.50
C HIS A 123 -7.78 7.58 2.61
N ASN A 124 -8.87 7.95 3.27
CA ASN A 124 -9.18 9.33 3.64
C ASN A 124 -8.81 9.59 5.12
N HIS A 125 -8.64 10.86 5.49
CA HIS A 125 -8.42 11.28 6.89
C HIS A 125 -9.63 11.97 7.52
N PHE A 126 -10.53 12.50 6.69
CA PHE A 126 -11.62 13.37 7.15
C PHE A 126 -12.97 12.82 6.71
N PHE A 127 -13.98 13.02 7.55
CA PHE A 127 -15.38 12.90 7.16
C PHE A 127 -15.92 14.26 6.72
N TRP A 128 -16.93 14.25 5.84
CA TRP A 128 -17.60 15.44 5.30
C TRP A 128 -16.69 16.46 4.62
N ASP A 129 -15.48 16.05 4.23
CA ASP A 129 -14.61 16.84 3.39
C ASP A 129 -15.24 17.02 2.00
N SER A 130 -15.12 18.23 1.48
CA SER A 130 -15.53 18.61 0.13
C SER A 130 -14.58 19.69 -0.43
N PRO A 131 -13.99 19.48 -1.63
CA PRO A 131 -13.95 18.20 -2.36
C PRO A 131 -13.23 17.11 -1.53
N LYS A 132 -13.39 15.84 -1.93
CA LYS A 132 -12.72 14.73 -1.24
C LYS A 132 -11.21 14.81 -1.37
N VAL A 133 -10.53 14.45 -0.28
CA VAL A 133 -9.07 14.35 -0.22
C VAL A 133 -8.68 12.94 0.19
N MET A 134 -7.77 12.37 -0.60
CA MET A 134 -7.22 11.04 -0.42
C MET A 134 -5.75 11.13 0.00
N PHE A 135 -5.31 10.11 0.72
CA PHE A 135 -3.97 9.97 1.29
C PHE A 135 -3.39 8.66 0.82
N MET A 136 -2.39 8.74 -0.05
CA MET A 136 -1.68 7.59 -0.58
C MET A 136 -0.30 7.50 0.05
N HIS A 137 -0.05 6.42 0.77
CA HIS A 137 1.25 6.18 1.39
C HIS A 137 2.19 5.49 0.42
N ILE A 138 3.44 5.96 0.39
CA ILE A 138 4.52 5.40 -0.41
C ILE A 138 5.63 4.85 0.47
N GLY A 139 6.33 3.84 -0.05
CA GLY A 139 7.47 3.20 0.59
C GLY A 139 8.58 2.89 -0.41
N GLY A 140 9.73 2.47 0.11
CA GLY A 140 10.79 1.90 -0.70
C GLY A 140 12.10 1.79 0.06
N MET A 141 12.98 0.90 -0.42
CA MET A 141 14.34 0.76 0.08
C MET A 141 15.32 0.62 -1.08
N GLY A 142 16.44 1.34 -1.03
CA GLY A 142 17.47 1.29 -2.06
C GLY A 142 18.37 2.53 -2.09
N GLU A 143 18.90 2.86 -3.27
CA GLU A 143 19.75 4.02 -3.47
C GLU A 143 18.98 5.33 -3.24
N THR A 144 19.57 6.24 -2.46
CA THR A 144 18.95 7.50 -2.03
C THR A 144 18.48 8.33 -3.22
N GLU A 145 19.33 8.47 -4.23
CA GLU A 145 19.10 9.30 -5.41
C GLU A 145 17.98 8.75 -6.29
N LYS A 146 17.89 7.41 -6.42
CA LYS A 146 16.79 6.76 -7.15
C LYS A 146 15.47 6.97 -6.45
N LEU A 147 15.42 6.77 -5.12
CA LEU A 147 14.22 7.00 -4.32
C LEU A 147 13.79 8.48 -4.35
N ALA A 148 14.74 9.41 -4.19
CA ALA A 148 14.46 10.84 -4.24
C ALA A 148 13.93 11.28 -5.61
N SER A 149 14.51 10.76 -6.69
CA SER A 149 14.03 11.02 -8.06
C SER A 149 12.61 10.48 -8.28
N ALA A 150 12.32 9.26 -7.80
CA ALA A 150 10.98 8.68 -7.91
C ALA A 150 9.94 9.50 -7.14
N VAL A 151 10.25 9.94 -5.92
CA VAL A 151 9.40 10.86 -5.14
C VAL A 151 9.16 12.17 -5.88
N GLY A 152 10.21 12.76 -6.47
CA GLY A 152 10.09 13.99 -7.26
C GLY A 152 9.16 13.84 -8.48
N LYS A 153 9.19 12.69 -9.14
CA LYS A 153 8.26 12.37 -10.24
C LYS A 153 6.81 12.30 -9.76
N VAL A 154 6.55 11.70 -8.60
CA VAL A 154 5.22 11.69 -7.99
C VAL A 154 4.74 13.11 -7.68
N PHE A 155 5.55 13.93 -7.01
CA PHE A 155 5.21 15.34 -6.76
C PHE A 155 4.96 16.14 -8.04
N THR A 156 5.74 15.88 -9.08
CA THR A 156 5.56 16.51 -10.40
C THR A 156 4.22 16.11 -11.02
N LYS A 157 3.86 14.82 -10.99
CA LYS A 157 2.57 14.33 -11.50
C LYS A 157 1.39 14.94 -10.73
N ILE A 158 1.51 15.09 -9.41
CA ILE A 158 0.49 15.78 -8.59
C ILE A 158 0.33 17.23 -9.06
N LYS A 159 1.44 17.93 -9.33
CA LYS A 159 1.40 19.32 -9.81
C LYS A 159 0.78 19.45 -11.20
N GLU A 160 1.07 18.52 -12.12
CA GLU A 160 0.51 18.50 -13.47
C GLU A 160 -1.02 18.32 -13.49
N THR A 161 -1.55 17.58 -12.53
CA THR A 161 -2.98 17.20 -12.44
C THR A 161 -3.83 18.18 -11.63
N ILE A 162 -3.27 19.29 -11.13
CA ILE A 162 -4.00 20.30 -10.36
C ILE A 162 -5.15 20.91 -11.20
N GLY A 163 -6.28 21.17 -10.53
CA GLY A 163 -7.41 21.88 -11.10
C GLY A 163 -8.31 21.01 -11.98
N GLY A 164 -8.47 19.73 -11.62
CA GLY A 164 -9.33 18.80 -12.37
C GLY A 164 -8.68 18.24 -13.64
N LYS A 165 -7.35 18.28 -13.74
CA LYS A 165 -6.58 17.76 -14.88
C LYS A 165 -6.13 16.31 -14.65
N GLY A 166 -6.64 15.66 -13.61
CA GLY A 166 -6.41 14.25 -13.34
C GLY A 166 -7.23 13.33 -14.24
N GLU A 167 -7.31 12.06 -13.83
CA GLU A 167 -8.11 11.05 -14.50
C GLU A 167 -9.40 10.81 -13.72
N LYS A 168 -10.54 10.86 -14.43
CA LYS A 168 -11.84 10.50 -13.88
C LYS A 168 -12.54 9.55 -14.86
N PRO A 169 -12.76 8.29 -14.49
CA PRO A 169 -13.56 7.39 -15.33
C PRO A 169 -15.02 7.86 -15.33
N GLU A 170 -15.64 7.87 -16.50
CA GLU A 170 -17.06 8.20 -16.67
C GLU A 170 -17.81 7.00 -17.24
N ALA A 171 -18.94 6.67 -16.62
CA ALA A 171 -19.84 5.63 -17.07
C ALA A 171 -21.27 6.07 -16.79
N ASP A 172 -22.13 5.99 -17.80
CA ASP A 172 -23.58 6.09 -17.66
C ASP A 172 -24.15 4.68 -17.80
N ILE A 173 -24.14 3.94 -16.69
CA ILE A 173 -24.54 2.54 -16.62
C ILE A 173 -25.53 2.38 -15.47
N ASP A 174 -26.75 1.95 -15.79
CA ASP A 174 -27.72 1.44 -14.83
C ASP A 174 -27.54 -0.08 -14.70
N PRO A 175 -27.11 -0.60 -13.53
CA PRO A 175 -27.00 -2.04 -13.32
C PRO A 175 -28.29 -2.81 -13.62
N ALA A 176 -29.47 -2.21 -13.44
CA ALA A 176 -30.74 -2.87 -13.77
C ALA A 176 -30.91 -3.17 -15.28
N GLN A 177 -30.12 -2.53 -16.14
CA GLN A 177 -30.11 -2.72 -17.60
C GLN A 177 -28.92 -3.56 -18.10
N THR A 178 -28.25 -4.30 -17.21
CA THR A 178 -27.12 -5.15 -17.58
C THR A 178 -27.49 -6.19 -18.64
N SER A 179 -26.66 -6.27 -19.68
CA SER A 179 -26.79 -7.17 -20.83
C SER A 179 -25.48 -7.85 -21.23
N LEU A 180 -24.41 -7.68 -20.43
CA LEU A 180 -23.15 -8.39 -20.61
C LEU A 180 -23.35 -9.92 -20.56
N ASP A 181 -22.44 -10.66 -21.18
CA ASP A 181 -22.43 -12.13 -21.17
C ASP A 181 -21.53 -12.65 -20.04
N PRO A 182 -22.09 -13.25 -18.97
CA PRO A 182 -21.30 -13.84 -17.89
C PRO A 182 -20.30 -14.89 -18.36
N GLY A 183 -20.62 -15.66 -19.41
CA GLY A 183 -19.75 -16.72 -19.91
C GLY A 183 -18.38 -16.22 -20.38
N LYS A 184 -18.31 -14.98 -20.88
CA LYS A 184 -17.04 -14.33 -21.25
C LYS A 184 -16.17 -14.03 -20.03
N ILE A 185 -16.81 -13.60 -18.94
CA ILE A 185 -16.13 -13.32 -17.67
C ILE A 185 -15.62 -14.63 -17.07
N GLU A 186 -16.46 -15.67 -17.01
CA GLU A 186 -16.11 -16.99 -16.48
C GLU A 186 -14.92 -17.61 -17.22
N ALA A 187 -14.94 -17.56 -18.55
CA ALA A 187 -13.88 -18.10 -19.39
C ALA A 187 -12.51 -17.43 -19.14
N ILE A 188 -12.51 -16.13 -18.82
CA ILE A 188 -11.28 -15.36 -18.59
C ILE A 188 -10.81 -15.47 -17.13
N LEU A 189 -11.71 -15.34 -16.16
CA LEU A 189 -11.36 -15.39 -14.75
C LEU A 189 -11.06 -16.82 -14.29
N GLY A 190 -11.73 -17.82 -14.88
CA GLY A 190 -11.64 -19.23 -14.48
C GLY A 190 -12.52 -19.58 -13.27
N PHE A 191 -13.42 -18.67 -12.87
CA PHE A 191 -14.34 -18.84 -11.75
C PHE A 191 -15.75 -18.50 -12.20
N LYS A 192 -16.72 -19.27 -11.68
CA LYS A 192 -18.14 -18.96 -11.84
C LYS A 192 -18.57 -17.91 -10.84
N GLY A 193 -19.69 -17.27 -11.15
CA GLY A 193 -20.32 -16.25 -10.34
C GLY A 193 -21.83 -16.31 -10.48
N ASP A 194 -22.50 -15.40 -9.79
CA ASP A 194 -23.96 -15.29 -9.77
C ASP A 194 -24.39 -13.99 -10.42
N LEU A 195 -25.33 -14.07 -11.37
CA LEU A 195 -26.03 -12.89 -11.90
C LEU A 195 -27.31 -12.68 -11.09
N LYS A 196 -27.36 -11.57 -10.35
CA LYS A 196 -28.54 -11.21 -9.55
C LYS A 196 -28.76 -9.70 -9.60
N ASP A 197 -30.02 -9.29 -9.79
CA ASP A 197 -30.44 -7.88 -9.80
C ASP A 197 -29.59 -7.01 -10.75
N GLY A 198 -29.23 -7.57 -11.90
CA GLY A 198 -28.42 -6.89 -12.92
C GLY A 198 -26.92 -6.80 -12.62
N VAL A 199 -26.41 -7.51 -11.62
CA VAL A 199 -24.98 -7.54 -11.28
C VAL A 199 -24.47 -8.97 -11.34
N TYR A 200 -23.45 -9.21 -12.17
CA TYR A 200 -22.74 -10.49 -12.20
C TYR A 200 -21.55 -10.46 -11.25
N LYS A 201 -21.57 -11.30 -10.21
CA LYS A 201 -20.58 -11.29 -9.14
C LYS A 201 -19.80 -12.60 -9.05
N VAL A 202 -18.48 -12.50 -9.13
CA VAL A 202 -17.53 -13.60 -8.89
C VAL A 202 -16.87 -13.41 -7.52
N VAL A 203 -16.70 -14.50 -6.77
CA VAL A 203 -16.03 -14.49 -5.46
C VAL A 203 -14.98 -15.60 -5.40
N VAL A 204 -13.77 -15.25 -5.00
CA VAL A 204 -12.64 -16.16 -4.83
C VAL A 204 -12.21 -16.13 -3.37
N GLY A 205 -12.54 -17.20 -2.64
CA GLY A 205 -12.23 -17.33 -1.23
C GLY A 205 -10.76 -17.68 -0.97
N ARG A 206 -10.26 -17.26 0.19
CA ARG A 206 -9.01 -17.73 0.79
C ARG A 206 -9.23 -17.98 2.28
N THR A 207 -8.22 -18.52 2.96
CA THR A 207 -8.26 -18.75 4.41
C THR A 207 -7.19 -17.95 5.14
N ALA A 208 -7.45 -17.65 6.41
CA ALA A 208 -6.52 -17.10 7.39
C ALA A 208 -6.88 -17.65 8.79
N ARG A 209 -6.14 -17.26 9.83
CA ARG A 209 -6.48 -17.59 11.22
C ARG A 209 -6.70 -16.34 12.06
N MET A 210 -7.69 -16.38 12.94
CA MET A 210 -7.96 -15.32 13.91
C MET A 210 -8.59 -15.95 15.16
N HIS A 211 -8.22 -15.46 16.36
CA HIS A 211 -8.68 -16.01 17.64
C HIS A 211 -8.48 -17.53 17.80
N GLY A 212 -7.41 -18.08 17.21
CA GLY A 212 -7.12 -19.52 17.25
C GLY A 212 -7.91 -20.38 16.26
N SER A 213 -8.89 -19.81 15.55
CA SER A 213 -9.74 -20.49 14.57
C SER A 213 -9.34 -20.14 13.13
N GLU A 214 -9.65 -21.03 12.18
CA GLU A 214 -9.62 -20.69 10.76
C GLU A 214 -10.81 -19.77 10.42
N ILE A 215 -10.55 -18.76 9.58
CA ILE A 215 -11.53 -17.85 9.01
C ILE A 215 -11.42 -17.92 7.49
N GLY A 216 -12.53 -17.73 6.77
CA GLY A 216 -12.58 -17.96 5.33
C GLY A 216 -13.53 -17.03 4.57
N ASN A 217 -13.92 -17.45 3.37
CA ASN A 217 -14.69 -16.68 2.39
C ASN A 217 -15.87 -15.90 2.99
N THR A 218 -16.81 -16.57 3.65
CA THR A 218 -18.03 -15.95 4.22
C THR A 218 -17.73 -14.97 5.36
N MET A 219 -16.54 -15.03 5.96
CA MET A 219 -16.07 -14.08 6.98
C MET A 219 -15.31 -12.88 6.36
N GLY A 220 -15.34 -12.72 5.04
CA GLY A 220 -14.72 -11.60 4.33
C GLY A 220 -13.29 -11.86 3.88
N VAL A 221 -12.73 -13.07 4.05
CA VAL A 221 -11.40 -13.40 3.53
C VAL A 221 -11.53 -13.82 2.05
N ASN A 222 -11.89 -12.88 1.19
CA ASN A 222 -12.14 -13.15 -0.22
C ASN A 222 -11.79 -11.95 -1.11
N THR A 223 -11.57 -12.27 -2.38
CA THR A 223 -11.50 -11.31 -3.49
C THR A 223 -12.82 -11.43 -4.24
N TRP A 224 -13.49 -10.32 -4.54
CA TRP A 224 -14.69 -10.35 -5.38
C TRP A 224 -14.67 -9.30 -6.49
N ALA A 225 -15.39 -9.61 -7.57
CA ALA A 225 -15.59 -8.74 -8.72
C ALA A 225 -17.07 -8.70 -9.09
N ALA A 226 -17.68 -7.52 -9.13
CA ALA A 226 -19.07 -7.28 -9.48
C ALA A 226 -19.14 -6.46 -10.77
N PHE A 227 -19.66 -7.07 -11.84
CA PHE A 227 -19.78 -6.48 -13.17
C PHE A 227 -21.22 -6.04 -13.44
N ALA A 228 -21.37 -4.91 -14.13
CA ALA A 228 -22.65 -4.41 -14.62
C ALA A 228 -22.47 -3.62 -15.93
N GLY A 229 -23.49 -3.59 -16.79
CA GLY A 229 -23.48 -2.93 -18.10
C GLY A 229 -23.53 -3.91 -19.27
N ALA A 230 -22.91 -3.55 -20.40
CA ALA A 230 -22.88 -4.34 -21.63
C ALA A 230 -21.43 -4.74 -21.98
N ASP A 231 -21.25 -5.75 -22.84
CA ASP A 231 -19.91 -6.25 -23.18
C ASP A 231 -18.95 -5.18 -23.71
N GLU A 232 -19.48 -4.23 -24.48
CA GLU A 232 -18.73 -3.13 -25.09
C GLU A 232 -18.40 -2.02 -24.08
N ARG A 233 -19.19 -1.91 -23.00
CA ARG A 233 -19.03 -0.91 -21.95
C ARG A 233 -19.68 -1.40 -20.66
N ALA A 234 -18.84 -1.80 -19.72
CA ALA A 234 -19.20 -2.27 -18.40
C ALA A 234 -18.43 -1.50 -17.32
N VAL A 235 -18.92 -1.62 -16.09
CA VAL A 235 -18.17 -1.30 -14.89
C VAL A 235 -17.79 -2.59 -14.17
N VAL A 236 -16.71 -2.52 -13.40
CA VAL A 236 -16.41 -3.53 -12.39
C VAL A 236 -16.03 -2.85 -11.08
N ALA A 237 -16.69 -3.26 -9.99
CA ALA A 237 -16.30 -2.93 -8.63
C ALA A 237 -15.79 -4.19 -7.94
N GLY A 238 -14.90 -4.05 -6.98
CA GLY A 238 -14.41 -5.22 -6.27
C GLY A 238 -13.40 -4.94 -5.19
N ASP A 239 -12.95 -6.02 -4.57
CA ASP A 239 -11.82 -6.02 -3.67
C ASP A 239 -10.87 -7.18 -3.96
N PHE A 240 -9.66 -7.07 -3.42
CA PHE A 240 -8.71 -8.17 -3.31
C PHE A 240 -8.37 -8.42 -1.84
N ALA A 241 -8.42 -9.67 -1.41
CA ALA A 241 -7.80 -10.13 -0.17
C ALA A 241 -6.44 -10.78 -0.49
N MET A 242 -5.34 -10.13 -0.10
CA MET A 242 -3.99 -10.51 -0.50
C MET A 242 -3.02 -10.55 0.68
N LEU A 243 -1.89 -11.26 0.54
CA LEU A 243 -0.78 -11.17 1.49
C LEU A 243 -0.02 -9.86 1.31
N GLU A 244 0.69 -9.41 2.35
CA GLU A 244 1.58 -8.24 2.28
C GLU A 244 2.56 -8.31 1.08
N SER A 245 3.11 -9.51 0.80
CA SER A 245 4.04 -9.75 -0.32
C SER A 245 3.40 -9.68 -1.71
N GLU A 246 2.07 -9.74 -1.81
CA GLU A 246 1.32 -9.79 -3.07
C GLU A 246 0.90 -8.38 -3.54
N VAL A 247 0.79 -7.43 -2.60
CA VAL A 247 0.24 -6.07 -2.81
C VAL A 247 0.83 -5.38 -4.03
N GLN A 248 2.15 -5.26 -4.11
CA GLN A 248 2.80 -4.50 -5.19
C GLN A 248 2.58 -5.13 -6.56
N GLY A 249 2.46 -6.46 -6.63
CA GLY A 249 2.17 -7.18 -7.87
C GLY A 249 0.74 -6.92 -8.34
N VAL A 250 -0.23 -6.99 -7.43
CA VAL A 250 -1.64 -6.74 -7.71
C VAL A 250 -1.84 -5.29 -8.17
N LEU A 251 -1.26 -4.31 -7.46
CA LEU A 251 -1.36 -2.89 -7.83
C LEU A 251 -0.84 -2.62 -9.25
N LYS A 252 0.32 -3.18 -9.61
CA LYS A 252 0.88 -3.05 -10.96
C LYS A 252 0.00 -3.69 -12.03
N ALA A 253 -0.61 -4.84 -11.73
CA ALA A 253 -1.51 -5.51 -12.68
C ALA A 253 -2.80 -4.70 -12.92
N LEU A 254 -3.41 -4.17 -11.85
CA LEU A 254 -4.61 -3.35 -11.94
C LEU A 254 -4.36 -2.04 -12.69
N ARG A 255 -3.32 -1.28 -12.28
CA ARG A 255 -2.96 -0.02 -12.96
C ARG A 255 -2.55 -0.25 -14.41
N GLY A 256 -1.82 -1.32 -14.71
CA GLY A 256 -1.46 -1.70 -16.07
C GLY A 256 -2.64 -2.13 -16.95
N ALA A 257 -3.80 -2.38 -16.35
CA ALA A 257 -5.06 -2.66 -17.04
C ALA A 257 -6.05 -1.47 -16.99
N ALA A 258 -5.59 -0.28 -16.59
CA ALA A 258 -6.43 0.90 -16.38
C ALA A 258 -7.60 0.67 -15.42
N ILE A 259 -7.40 -0.20 -14.43
CA ILE A 259 -8.33 -0.39 -13.31
C ILE A 259 -7.84 0.49 -12.15
N ASP A 260 -8.73 1.32 -11.64
CA ASP A 260 -8.45 2.28 -10.59
C ASP A 260 -8.47 1.61 -9.22
N VAL A 261 -7.47 1.93 -8.41
CA VAL A 261 -7.42 1.54 -7.00
C VAL A 261 -8.13 2.63 -6.19
N VAL A 262 -9.04 2.22 -5.32
CA VAL A 262 -9.96 3.09 -4.57
C VAL A 262 -9.54 3.21 -3.10
N ALA A 263 -9.07 2.11 -2.51
CA ALA A 263 -8.57 2.08 -1.14
C ALA A 263 -7.56 0.93 -0.98
N ILE A 264 -6.64 1.06 -0.03
CA ILE A 264 -5.74 -0.02 0.42
C ILE A 264 -5.70 0.06 1.94
N HIS A 265 -6.15 -1.00 2.61
CA HIS A 265 -6.28 -1.04 4.05
C HIS A 265 -6.22 -2.47 4.59
N GLN A 266 -6.21 -2.58 5.92
CA GLN A 266 -6.39 -3.83 6.63
C GLN A 266 -7.50 -3.61 7.65
N HIS A 267 -8.46 -4.54 7.70
CA HIS A 267 -9.63 -4.42 8.59
C HIS A 267 -9.80 -5.62 9.54
N MET A 268 -8.90 -6.61 9.48
CA MET A 268 -8.93 -7.81 10.32
C MET A 268 -7.82 -7.77 11.39
N ILE A 269 -8.05 -7.20 12.57
CA ILE A 269 -6.98 -7.04 13.56
C ILE A 269 -6.60 -8.39 14.20
N GLY A 270 -5.35 -8.83 13.99
CA GLY A 270 -4.80 -10.04 14.61
C GLY A 270 -4.89 -11.31 13.75
N ASP A 271 -5.17 -11.16 12.46
CA ASP A 271 -5.16 -12.23 11.48
C ASP A 271 -3.74 -12.75 11.19
N GLN A 272 -3.65 -14.05 10.87
CA GLN A 272 -2.41 -14.72 10.51
C GLN A 272 -2.60 -15.68 9.33
N PRO A 273 -1.83 -15.54 8.22
CA PRO A 273 -0.97 -14.40 7.91
C PRO A 273 -1.79 -13.11 7.78
N ARG A 274 -1.14 -11.94 7.88
CA ARG A 274 -1.81 -10.65 7.67
C ARG A 274 -2.38 -10.56 6.25
N ILE A 275 -3.66 -10.24 6.17
CA ILE A 275 -4.40 -10.01 4.95
C ILE A 275 -4.56 -8.50 4.74
N VAL A 276 -4.05 -8.04 3.61
CA VAL A 276 -4.23 -6.68 3.11
C VAL A 276 -5.38 -6.70 2.11
N PHE A 277 -6.22 -5.68 2.19
CA PHE A 277 -7.34 -5.48 1.31
C PHE A 277 -7.09 -4.25 0.43
N LEU A 278 -7.48 -4.33 -0.83
CA LEU A 278 -7.69 -3.14 -1.63
C LEU A 278 -9.05 -3.19 -2.28
N HIS A 279 -9.62 -2.02 -2.55
CA HIS A 279 -10.84 -1.86 -3.33
C HIS A 279 -10.47 -1.26 -4.68
N TYR A 280 -11.22 -1.61 -5.72
CA TYR A 280 -10.97 -1.12 -7.06
C TYR A 280 -12.26 -0.80 -7.81
N TRP A 281 -12.10 0.03 -8.85
CA TRP A 281 -13.15 0.40 -9.79
C TRP A 281 -12.57 0.40 -11.20
N GLY A 282 -13.31 -0.17 -12.16
CA GLY A 282 -12.91 -0.17 -13.56
C GLY A 282 -14.09 0.17 -14.46
N VAL A 283 -13.80 0.84 -15.57
CA VAL A 283 -14.77 1.10 -16.64
C VAL A 283 -14.10 0.73 -17.96
N GLY A 284 -14.77 -0.09 -18.77
CA GLY A 284 -14.17 -0.58 -20.01
C GLY A 284 -14.98 -1.71 -20.63
N ARG A 285 -14.40 -2.38 -21.63
CA ARG A 285 -15.01 -3.60 -22.20
C ARG A 285 -14.96 -4.73 -21.17
N THR A 286 -16.02 -5.51 -21.07
CA THR A 286 -16.14 -6.60 -20.08
C THR A 286 -14.92 -7.53 -20.08
N GLU A 287 -14.49 -7.97 -21.25
CA GLU A 287 -13.36 -8.89 -21.37
C GLU A 287 -12.00 -8.26 -21.02
N GLU A 288 -11.81 -6.96 -21.27
CA GLU A 288 -10.56 -6.26 -20.92
C GLU A 288 -10.45 -6.10 -19.40
N LEU A 289 -11.56 -5.72 -18.77
CA LEU A 289 -11.68 -5.68 -17.31
C LEU A 289 -11.40 -7.07 -16.72
N ALA A 290 -12.05 -8.11 -17.23
CA ALA A 290 -11.83 -9.48 -16.78
C ALA A 290 -10.36 -9.93 -16.97
N ARG A 291 -9.71 -9.59 -18.08
CA ARG A 291 -8.29 -9.90 -18.32
C ARG A 291 -7.37 -9.16 -17.34
N GLY A 292 -7.68 -7.90 -17.03
CA GLY A 292 -6.96 -7.13 -16.02
C GLY A 292 -7.04 -7.77 -14.64
N LEU A 293 -8.26 -8.15 -14.23
CA LEU A 293 -8.49 -8.84 -12.96
C LEU A 293 -7.84 -10.23 -12.91
N ARG A 294 -7.86 -10.99 -14.02
CA ARG A 294 -7.13 -12.27 -14.10
C ARG A 294 -5.63 -12.09 -13.86
N LYS A 295 -5.00 -11.11 -14.52
CA LYS A 295 -3.57 -10.80 -14.31
C LYS A 295 -3.28 -10.42 -12.86
N ALA A 296 -4.19 -9.70 -12.20
CA ALA A 296 -4.06 -9.35 -10.78
C ALA A 296 -4.26 -10.57 -9.87
N LEU A 297 -5.25 -11.42 -10.14
CA LEU A 297 -5.45 -12.71 -9.45
C LEU A 297 -4.21 -13.61 -9.55
N ASP A 298 -3.56 -13.68 -10.72
CA ASP A 298 -2.31 -14.43 -10.92
C ASP A 298 -1.14 -13.96 -10.04
N ARG A 299 -1.24 -12.77 -9.44
CA ARG A 299 -0.27 -12.27 -8.45
C ARG A 299 -0.56 -12.73 -7.03
N THR A 300 -1.64 -13.46 -6.83
CA THR A 300 -2.07 -13.99 -5.53
C THR A 300 -2.04 -15.51 -5.50
N ALA A 301 -1.80 -16.09 -4.33
CA ALA A 301 -1.91 -17.53 -4.11
C ALA A 301 -3.34 -18.06 -4.32
N SER A 302 -4.36 -17.21 -4.12
CA SER A 302 -5.78 -17.54 -4.29
C SER A 302 -6.12 -18.01 -5.72
N SER A 303 -5.35 -17.58 -6.72
CA SER A 303 -5.51 -18.01 -8.13
C SER A 303 -5.38 -19.52 -8.36
N ARG A 304 -4.75 -20.24 -7.43
CA ARG A 304 -4.48 -21.68 -7.50
C ARG A 304 -5.45 -22.51 -6.68
N MET A 305 -6.34 -21.87 -5.93
CA MET A 305 -7.36 -22.56 -5.14
C MET A 305 -8.49 -22.97 -6.08
N ALA A 306 -8.91 -24.23 -6.01
CA ALA A 306 -10.05 -24.72 -6.79
C ALA A 306 -11.30 -23.88 -6.44
N PRO A 307 -12.19 -23.60 -7.41
CA PRO A 307 -13.51 -23.06 -7.10
C PRO A 307 -14.17 -23.98 -6.08
N GLN A 308 -14.64 -23.41 -4.96
CA GLN A 308 -15.50 -24.13 -4.02
C GLN A 308 -16.92 -24.22 -4.56
#